data_AF-A0A485MR73-F1
#
_entry.id   AF-A0A485MR73-F1
#
_cell.length_a   1.000
_cell.length_b   1.000
_cell.length_c   1.000
_cell.angle_alpha   90.00
_cell.angle_beta   90.00
_cell.angle_gamma   90.00
#
_symmetry.space_group_name_H-M   'P 1'
#
loop_
_entity.id
_entity.type
_entity.pdbx_description
1 polymer ?
#
loop_
_entity_poly.entity_id
_entity_poly.type
_entity_poly.pdbx_seq_one_letter_code
_entity_poly.pdbx_strand_id
1 'polypeptide(L)'
;MERKWEAKLKQIEERAACYERKPLSSVYRPRLSKPEEPPSIWKLFHRQTEAFNFVKSCKEDVHVFALEYKVGDGQRIYLVTTYTQLWFYYKSRKNLLHCYEVIPENAVCKLYFDLEFNKHANPEADGKKMVALLIEHVCKALQELYRVNCSAEDVFNLDSSTEEKFSRHLIFQLHDVAFKDNIHVGNFVRKILQPAFHLIASEDDSISEKTGHGFSHFSETPIKQGISFGKMSPDQDGGESWTLNSEELERPGSAKQSSPDLSFLVVRNNTGEKQLFVDLGVYTRNRNFRLYKSSKIGKHVALEIAEDNKFFPKHSETVSEENQCFLSSLVSNVRFSDTLRILTCDTSQNKEKRIECFSSTNTKAENIEGFHCSPYPEIDQFVLSLVNKNGIQGGFWLI
;
A
#
# COMPACT_ATOMS: atom_id res chain seq x y z
N MET A 1 63.56 31.57 -13.09
CA MET A 1 62.73 30.40 -12.70
C MET A 1 62.25 29.61 -13.93
N GLU A 2 62.32 30.22 -15.12
CA GLU A 2 61.76 29.73 -16.37
C GLU A 2 62.23 28.33 -16.78
N ARG A 3 63.52 27.98 -16.63
CA ARG A 3 64.02 26.65 -17.03
C ARG A 3 63.30 25.46 -16.36
N LYS A 4 62.73 25.64 -15.16
CA LYS A 4 61.88 24.62 -14.51
C LYS A 4 60.45 24.59 -15.05
N TRP A 5 59.97 25.71 -15.60
CA TRP A 5 58.68 25.81 -16.28
C TRP A 5 58.75 25.21 -17.68
N GLU A 6 59.75 25.58 -18.49
CA GLU A 6 59.99 25.03 -19.83
C GLU A 6 60.12 23.49 -19.81
N ALA A 7 60.90 22.95 -18.85
CA ALA A 7 61.04 21.51 -18.67
C ALA A 7 59.71 20.82 -18.28
N LYS A 8 58.86 21.49 -17.47
CA LYS A 8 57.51 20.98 -17.15
C LYS A 8 56.58 21.05 -18.36
N LEU A 9 56.62 22.14 -19.14
CA LEU A 9 55.79 22.33 -20.32
C LEU A 9 56.06 21.22 -21.33
N LYS A 10 57.34 21.00 -21.65
CA LYS A 10 57.77 19.92 -22.55
C LYS A 10 57.35 18.54 -22.05
N GLN A 11 57.44 18.28 -20.74
CA GLN A 11 57.01 17.01 -20.15
C GLN A 11 55.48 16.83 -20.17
N ILE A 12 54.71 17.91 -20.18
CA ILE A 12 53.25 17.89 -20.38
C ILE A 12 52.90 17.65 -21.86
N GLU A 13 53.59 18.31 -22.79
CA GLU A 13 53.44 18.13 -24.23
C GLU A 13 53.79 16.70 -24.68
N GLU A 14 54.91 16.15 -24.20
CA GLU A 14 55.32 14.76 -24.44
C GLU A 14 54.28 13.76 -23.89
N ARG A 15 53.64 14.07 -22.75
CA ARG A 15 52.52 13.27 -22.21
C ARG A 15 51.25 13.42 -23.05
N ALA A 16 50.90 14.62 -23.49
CA ALA A 16 49.74 14.87 -24.34
C ALA A 16 49.86 14.11 -25.68
N ALA A 17 51.00 14.23 -26.36
CA ALA A 17 51.30 13.48 -27.57
C ALA A 17 51.31 11.95 -27.36
N CYS A 18 51.69 11.48 -26.17
CA CYS A 18 51.56 10.07 -25.79
C CYS A 18 50.09 9.65 -25.67
N TYR A 19 49.24 10.46 -25.03
CA TYR A 19 47.80 10.21 -24.92
C TYR A 19 47.04 10.36 -26.25
N GLU A 20 47.48 11.19 -27.19
CA GLU A 20 46.91 11.24 -28.54
C GLU A 20 47.25 9.98 -29.35
N ARG A 21 48.49 9.50 -29.26
CA ARG A 21 48.96 8.28 -29.97
C ARG A 21 48.48 6.99 -29.32
N LYS A 22 48.19 7.03 -28.03
CA LYS A 22 47.64 5.93 -27.22
C LYS A 22 46.54 6.52 -26.34
N PRO A 23 45.34 6.79 -26.89
CA PRO A 23 44.21 7.20 -26.09
C PRO A 23 44.01 6.20 -24.96
N LEU A 24 43.81 6.71 -23.74
CA LEU A 24 43.36 5.87 -22.64
C LEU A 24 42.15 5.10 -23.14
N SER A 25 42.18 3.77 -23.02
CA SER A 25 41.01 2.97 -23.34
C SER A 25 39.82 3.53 -22.57
N SER A 26 38.65 3.56 -23.22
CA SER A 26 37.42 4.04 -22.58
C SER A 26 37.30 3.34 -21.22
N VAL A 27 37.19 4.15 -20.15
CA VAL A 27 37.29 3.68 -18.75
C VAL A 27 36.55 2.37 -18.62
N TYR A 28 37.26 1.29 -18.32
CA TYR A 28 36.68 -0.06 -18.34
C TYR A 28 35.50 -0.11 -17.38
N ARG A 29 34.29 -0.10 -17.94
CA ARG A 29 33.04 -0.28 -17.20
C ARG A 29 32.67 -1.75 -17.33
N PRO A 30 32.76 -2.54 -16.25
CA PRO A 30 32.33 -3.93 -16.28
C PRO A 30 30.89 -4.04 -16.80
N ARG A 31 30.62 -5.03 -17.64
CA ARG A 31 29.26 -5.35 -18.12
C ARG A 31 28.92 -6.75 -17.64
N LEU A 32 27.65 -6.97 -17.32
CA LEU A 32 27.24 -8.23 -16.68
C LEU A 32 27.16 -9.40 -17.65
N SER A 33 26.71 -9.19 -18.89
CA SER A 33 26.64 -10.29 -19.85
C SER A 33 26.88 -9.91 -21.32
N LYS A 34 26.25 -8.86 -21.85
CA LYS A 34 26.27 -8.56 -23.29
C LYS A 34 27.02 -7.27 -23.64
N PRO A 35 27.70 -7.19 -24.81
CA PRO A 35 28.29 -5.94 -25.33
C PRO A 35 27.27 -4.84 -25.65
N GLU A 36 25.99 -5.18 -25.74
CA GLU A 36 24.88 -4.26 -26.03
C GLU A 36 24.22 -3.70 -24.76
N GLU A 37 24.45 -4.32 -23.60
CA GLU A 37 23.91 -3.84 -22.33
C GLU A 37 24.57 -2.51 -21.90
N PRO A 38 23.80 -1.59 -21.29
CA PRO A 38 24.35 -0.35 -20.77
C PRO A 38 25.37 -0.61 -19.66
N PRO A 39 26.25 0.36 -19.35
CA PRO A 39 27.29 0.17 -18.36
C PRO A 39 26.73 -0.10 -16.96
N SER A 40 27.41 -0.91 -16.15
CA SER A 40 26.92 -1.27 -14.81
C SER A 40 26.72 -0.06 -13.89
N ILE A 41 25.46 0.39 -13.72
CA ILE A 41 25.10 1.34 -12.68
C ILE A 41 24.94 0.59 -11.36
N TRP A 42 25.87 0.82 -10.44
CA TRP A 42 25.83 0.33 -9.07
C TRP A 42 26.39 1.41 -8.15
N LYS A 43 25.50 2.22 -7.55
CA LYS A 43 25.88 3.35 -6.70
C LYS A 43 25.21 3.25 -5.33
N LEU A 44 26.00 3.42 -4.27
CA LEU A 44 25.53 3.42 -2.89
C LEU A 44 25.52 4.85 -2.34
N PHE A 45 24.47 5.19 -1.60
CA PHE A 45 24.25 6.49 -0.97
C PHE A 45 23.85 6.30 0.50
N HIS A 46 24.23 7.24 1.36
CA HIS A 46 23.81 7.23 2.76
C HIS A 46 22.45 7.88 2.98
N ARG A 47 22.06 8.84 2.13
CA ARG A 47 20.74 9.51 2.20
C ARG A 47 19.85 9.12 1.02
N GLN A 48 18.58 8.85 1.30
CA GLN A 48 17.58 8.50 0.28
C GLN A 48 17.45 9.61 -0.79
N THR A 49 17.50 10.88 -0.35
CA THR A 49 17.43 12.05 -1.24
C THR A 49 18.59 12.12 -2.23
N GLU A 50 19.80 11.70 -1.82
CA GLU A 50 20.97 11.66 -2.72
C GLU A 50 20.78 10.57 -3.80
N ALA A 51 20.25 9.41 -3.41
CA ALA A 51 19.91 8.35 -4.36
C ALA A 51 18.85 8.81 -5.38
N PHE A 52 17.77 9.47 -4.94
CA PHE A 52 16.77 10.02 -5.85
C PHE A 52 17.30 11.16 -6.74
N ASN A 53 18.18 12.02 -6.23
CA ASN A 53 18.84 13.04 -7.04
C ASN A 53 19.73 12.42 -8.11
N PHE A 54 20.41 11.30 -7.80
CA PHE A 54 21.18 10.54 -8.78
C PHE A 54 20.27 9.89 -9.83
N VAL A 55 19.15 9.25 -9.44
CA VAL A 55 18.14 8.72 -10.38
C VAL A 55 17.66 9.80 -11.36
N LYS A 56 17.31 11.00 -10.85
CA LYS A 56 16.89 12.15 -11.69
C LYS A 56 17.98 12.64 -12.66
N SER A 57 19.25 12.36 -12.37
CA SER A 57 20.39 12.70 -13.24
C SER A 57 20.75 11.60 -14.25
N CYS A 58 20.22 10.38 -14.06
CA CYS A 58 20.44 9.25 -14.96
C CYS A 58 19.50 9.29 -16.16
N LYS A 59 20.00 8.84 -17.32
CA LYS A 59 19.21 8.60 -18.53
C LYS A 59 18.74 7.15 -18.68
N GLU A 60 19.28 6.26 -17.86
CA GLU A 60 18.98 4.83 -17.84
C GLU A 60 17.86 4.56 -16.83
N ASP A 61 17.08 3.50 -17.05
CA ASP A 61 15.99 3.09 -16.18
C ASP A 61 16.49 2.48 -14.86
N VAL A 62 16.76 3.34 -13.89
CA VAL A 62 17.38 3.01 -12.60
C VAL A 62 16.44 3.24 -11.42
N HIS A 63 16.52 2.34 -10.46
CA HIS A 63 15.60 2.23 -9.34
C HIS A 63 16.36 2.30 -8.01
N VAL A 64 15.68 2.74 -6.95
CA VAL A 64 16.25 2.86 -5.60
C VAL A 64 15.84 1.65 -4.76
N PHE A 65 16.83 1.00 -4.15
CA PHE A 65 16.65 -0.10 -3.20
C PHE A 65 17.30 0.27 -1.88
N ALA A 66 16.66 -0.06 -0.77
CA ALA A 66 17.24 0.13 0.55
C ALA A 66 17.79 -1.21 1.08
N LEU A 67 19.00 -1.18 1.61
CA LEU A 67 19.71 -2.34 2.16
C LEU A 67 19.85 -2.15 3.67
N GLU A 68 19.25 -3.03 4.47
CA GLU A 68 19.50 -3.09 5.91
C GLU A 68 20.84 -3.78 6.16
N TYR A 69 21.71 -3.13 6.93
CA TYR A 69 23.09 -3.58 7.14
C TYR A 69 23.52 -3.63 8.62
N LYS A 70 22.68 -3.13 9.54
CA LYS A 70 22.86 -3.22 11.00
C LYS A 70 21.61 -3.77 11.67
N VAL A 71 21.79 -4.72 12.57
CA VAL A 71 20.73 -5.23 13.45
C VAL A 71 20.32 -4.12 14.44
N GLY A 72 19.03 -4.02 14.78
CA GLY A 72 18.52 -3.11 15.81
C GLY A 72 18.11 -1.73 15.31
N ASP A 73 19.01 -0.99 14.66
CA ASP A 73 18.80 0.44 14.35
C ASP A 73 17.83 0.73 13.18
N GLY A 74 17.47 -0.28 12.37
CA GLY A 74 16.73 -0.07 11.11
C GLY A 74 17.47 0.81 10.09
N GLN A 75 18.77 1.04 10.28
CA GLN A 75 19.62 1.85 9.41
C GLN A 75 19.78 1.18 8.04
N ARG A 76 19.59 2.00 7.00
CA ARG A 76 19.63 1.58 5.60
C ARG A 76 20.64 2.39 4.81
N ILE A 77 21.31 1.74 3.87
CA ILE A 77 22.01 2.39 2.76
C ILE A 77 21.19 2.23 1.47
N TYR A 78 21.27 3.19 0.57
CA TYR A 78 20.44 3.23 -0.64
C TYR A 78 21.28 2.88 -1.86
N LEU A 79 20.91 1.80 -2.54
CA LEU A 79 21.50 1.34 -3.79
C LEU A 79 20.67 1.89 -4.97
N VAL A 80 21.33 2.51 -5.94
CA VAL A 80 20.75 2.82 -7.25
C VAL A 80 21.34 1.90 -8.31
N THR A 81 20.46 1.18 -9.00
CA THR A 81 20.80 0.20 -10.04
C THR A 81 19.56 -0.17 -10.88
N THR A 82 19.73 -0.94 -11.97
CA THR A 82 18.60 -1.45 -12.77
C THR A 82 18.04 -2.76 -12.18
N TYR A 83 16.81 -3.14 -12.49
CA TYR A 83 16.24 -4.43 -12.03
C TYR A 83 17.09 -5.64 -12.47
N THR A 84 17.55 -5.64 -13.72
CA THR A 84 18.42 -6.69 -14.27
C THR A 84 19.75 -6.79 -13.52
N GLN A 85 20.38 -5.65 -13.23
CA GLN A 85 21.66 -5.58 -12.52
C GLN A 85 21.50 -5.99 -11.04
N LEU A 86 20.42 -5.58 -10.38
CA LEU A 86 20.10 -6.07 -9.04
C LEU A 86 19.91 -7.59 -9.05
N TRP A 87 19.03 -8.11 -9.91
CA TRP A 87 18.70 -9.53 -9.97
C TRP A 87 19.95 -10.41 -10.18
N PHE A 88 20.88 -9.98 -11.03
CA PHE A 88 22.12 -10.72 -11.30
C PHE A 88 22.91 -11.07 -10.03
N TYR A 89 23.10 -10.13 -9.11
CA TYR A 89 23.77 -10.37 -7.83
C TYR A 89 22.83 -10.96 -6.78
N TYR A 90 21.60 -10.45 -6.74
CA TYR A 90 20.58 -10.76 -5.74
C TYR A 90 20.12 -12.22 -5.80
N LYS A 91 19.94 -12.82 -6.99
CA LYS A 91 19.49 -14.21 -7.19
C LYS A 91 20.34 -15.24 -6.45
N SER A 92 21.63 -14.96 -6.28
CA SER A 92 22.54 -15.89 -5.59
C SER A 92 22.26 -16.04 -4.09
N ARG A 93 21.50 -15.09 -3.50
CA ARG A 93 21.25 -14.90 -2.06
C ARG A 93 22.50 -14.88 -1.14
N LYS A 94 23.72 -14.94 -1.69
CA LYS A 94 24.98 -14.91 -0.90
C LYS A 94 25.24 -13.56 -0.25
N ASN A 95 24.82 -12.50 -0.93
CA ASN A 95 24.84 -11.11 -0.48
C ASN A 95 23.42 -10.55 -0.66
N LEU A 96 23.13 -9.36 -0.10
CA LEU A 96 21.85 -8.66 -0.32
C LEU A 96 20.63 -9.46 0.21
N LEU A 97 20.74 -9.92 1.45
CA LEU A 97 19.71 -10.69 2.16
C LEU A 97 18.52 -9.84 2.63
N HIS A 98 18.76 -8.58 3.01
CA HIS A 98 17.81 -7.69 3.68
C HIS A 98 17.51 -6.45 2.82
N CYS A 99 16.81 -6.66 1.70
CA CYS A 99 16.55 -5.66 0.68
C CYS A 99 15.09 -5.26 0.61
N TYR A 100 14.89 -3.99 0.32
CA TYR A 100 13.59 -3.36 0.16
C TYR A 100 13.58 -2.57 -1.15
N GLU A 101 12.50 -2.68 -1.91
CA GLU A 101 12.11 -1.70 -2.91
C GLU A 101 11.81 -0.37 -2.19
N VAL A 102 12.26 0.76 -2.73
CA VAL A 102 11.76 2.07 -2.33
C VAL A 102 10.70 2.49 -3.35
N ILE A 103 9.43 2.38 -3.00
CA ILE A 103 8.30 2.80 -3.86
C ILE A 103 8.34 4.33 -3.95
N PRO A 104 8.71 4.95 -5.09
CA PRO A 104 8.94 6.39 -5.13
C PRO A 104 7.65 7.19 -4.96
N GLU A 105 7.73 8.34 -4.29
CA GLU A 105 6.60 9.27 -4.25
C GLU A 105 6.17 9.72 -5.66
N ASN A 106 4.86 9.80 -5.89
CA ASN A 106 4.25 10.21 -7.15
C ASN A 106 4.58 9.30 -8.37
N ALA A 107 5.17 8.12 -8.17
CA ALA A 107 5.39 7.15 -9.23
C ALA A 107 4.19 6.20 -9.37
N VAL A 108 3.83 5.91 -10.62
CA VAL A 108 2.78 4.95 -10.99
C VAL A 108 3.13 3.57 -10.43
N CYS A 109 2.18 2.93 -9.75
CA CYS A 109 2.43 1.67 -9.05
C CYS A 109 1.28 0.67 -9.20
N LYS A 110 1.59 -0.60 -8.94
CA LYS A 110 0.59 -1.67 -8.80
C LYS A 110 -0.27 -1.45 -7.56
N LEU A 111 -1.44 -2.09 -7.52
CA LEU A 111 -2.17 -2.30 -6.27
C LEU A 111 -1.45 -3.39 -5.46
N TYR A 112 -1.16 -3.09 -4.20
CA TYR A 112 -0.45 -4.00 -3.30
C TYR A 112 -1.02 -3.91 -1.89
N PHE A 113 -0.82 -4.96 -1.10
CA PHE A 113 -1.23 -5.06 0.30
C PHE A 113 -0.11 -5.70 1.13
N ASP A 114 0.01 -5.27 2.39
CA ASP A 114 0.76 -5.97 3.45
C ASP A 114 -0.27 -6.43 4.49
N LEU A 115 -0.25 -7.71 4.80
CA LEU A 115 -1.30 -8.40 5.55
C LEU A 115 -0.67 -9.10 6.75
N GLU A 116 -1.07 -8.72 7.96
CA GLU A 116 -0.48 -9.29 9.17
C GLU A 116 -1.41 -9.35 10.38
N PHE A 117 -1.22 -10.41 11.18
CA PHE A 117 -1.81 -10.54 12.52
C PHE A 117 -0.96 -11.47 13.40
N ASN A 118 -1.12 -11.35 14.73
CA ASN A 118 -0.52 -12.29 15.69
C ASN A 118 -1.40 -13.54 15.79
N LYS A 119 -0.83 -14.73 15.55
CA LYS A 119 -1.57 -16.00 15.54
C LYS A 119 -2.07 -16.41 16.92
N HIS A 120 -1.28 -16.18 17.97
CA HIS A 120 -1.69 -16.49 19.35
C HIS A 120 -2.81 -15.58 19.86
N ALA A 121 -2.84 -14.31 19.42
CA ALA A 121 -3.93 -13.38 19.74
C ALA A 121 -5.22 -13.64 18.92
N ASN A 122 -5.15 -14.47 17.87
CA ASN A 122 -6.25 -14.75 16.95
C ASN A 122 -6.33 -16.26 16.61
N PRO A 123 -6.56 -17.15 17.59
CA PRO A 123 -6.49 -18.60 17.40
C PRO A 123 -7.55 -19.16 16.44
N GLU A 124 -8.66 -18.44 16.26
CA GLU A 124 -9.77 -18.81 15.36
C GLU A 124 -9.61 -18.27 13.93
N ALA A 125 -8.59 -17.45 13.67
CA ALA A 125 -8.42 -16.76 12.38
C ALA A 125 -7.75 -17.64 11.31
N ASP A 126 -8.55 -18.10 10.34
CA ASP A 126 -8.03 -18.71 9.11
C ASP A 126 -7.49 -17.63 8.15
N GLY A 127 -6.20 -17.35 8.26
CA GLY A 127 -5.53 -16.38 7.41
C GLY A 127 -5.55 -16.70 5.91
N LYS A 128 -5.64 -17.97 5.49
CA LYS A 128 -5.76 -18.31 4.05
C LYS A 128 -7.15 -17.92 3.54
N LYS A 129 -8.20 -18.22 4.30
CA LYS A 129 -9.58 -17.79 3.99
C LYS A 129 -9.75 -16.27 4.03
N MET A 130 -9.15 -15.58 5.01
CA MET A 130 -9.16 -14.11 5.07
C MET A 130 -8.53 -13.47 3.83
N VAL A 131 -7.41 -13.99 3.34
CA VAL A 131 -6.78 -13.54 2.08
C VAL A 131 -7.70 -13.75 0.89
N ALA A 132 -8.33 -14.93 0.76
CA ALA A 132 -9.23 -15.23 -0.36
C ALA A 132 -10.44 -14.29 -0.39
N LEU A 133 -11.10 -14.07 0.76
CA LEU A 133 -12.24 -13.16 0.89
C LEU A 133 -11.84 -11.69 0.64
N LEU A 134 -10.66 -11.27 1.11
CA LEU A 134 -10.13 -9.93 0.82
C LEU A 134 -9.90 -9.72 -0.69
N ILE A 135 -9.28 -10.70 -1.37
CA ILE A 135 -9.07 -10.64 -2.82
C ILE A 135 -10.41 -10.53 -3.55
N GLU A 136 -11.41 -11.35 -3.18
CA GLU A 136 -12.74 -11.30 -3.79
C GLU A 136 -13.41 -9.93 -3.61
N HIS A 137 -13.37 -9.36 -2.40
CA HIS A 137 -13.90 -8.02 -2.11
C HIS A 137 -13.19 -6.93 -2.92
N VAL A 138 -11.86 -6.99 -3.01
CA VAL A 138 -11.06 -6.04 -3.79
C VAL A 138 -11.37 -6.15 -5.29
N CYS A 139 -11.51 -7.36 -5.84
CA CYS A 139 -11.89 -7.57 -7.24
C CYS A 139 -13.29 -7.00 -7.54
N LYS A 140 -14.28 -7.23 -6.66
CA LYS A 140 -15.61 -6.62 -6.78
C LYS A 140 -15.53 -5.10 -6.78
N ALA A 141 -14.81 -4.51 -5.82
CA ALA A 141 -14.69 -3.06 -5.72
C ALA A 141 -13.93 -2.42 -6.91
N LEU A 142 -12.92 -3.10 -7.47
CA LEU A 142 -12.24 -2.69 -8.70
C LEU A 142 -13.20 -2.69 -9.92
N GLN A 143 -14.05 -3.71 -10.03
CA GLN A 143 -15.03 -3.81 -11.09
C GLN A 143 -16.19 -2.82 -10.96
N GLU A 144 -16.63 -2.53 -9.73
CA GLU A 144 -17.67 -1.53 -9.45
C GLU A 144 -17.19 -0.10 -9.69
N LEU A 145 -16.01 0.26 -9.15
CA LEU A 145 -15.51 1.64 -9.15
C LEU A 145 -14.77 2.03 -10.44
N TYR A 146 -14.07 1.08 -11.09
CA TYR A 146 -13.17 1.39 -12.22
C TYR A 146 -13.40 0.54 -13.48
N ARG A 147 -14.36 -0.40 -13.46
CA ARG A 147 -14.59 -1.36 -14.55
C ARG A 147 -13.30 -2.13 -14.90
N VAL A 148 -12.66 -2.67 -13.87
CA VAL A 148 -11.48 -3.52 -13.96
C VAL A 148 -11.85 -4.91 -13.48
N ASN A 149 -11.88 -5.87 -14.42
CA ASN A 149 -12.03 -7.28 -14.10
C ASN A 149 -10.67 -7.86 -13.70
N CYS A 150 -10.62 -8.54 -12.56
CA CYS A 150 -9.48 -9.32 -12.11
C CYS A 150 -9.95 -10.42 -11.13
N SER A 151 -9.10 -11.39 -10.90
CA SER A 151 -9.36 -12.59 -10.09
C SER A 151 -8.17 -12.89 -9.17
N ALA A 152 -8.26 -13.97 -8.38
CA ALA A 152 -7.12 -14.47 -7.62
C ALA A 152 -5.94 -14.95 -8.50
N GLU A 153 -6.17 -15.24 -9.77
CA GLU A 153 -5.11 -15.59 -10.75
C GLU A 153 -4.29 -14.36 -11.16
N ASP A 154 -4.78 -13.15 -10.90
CA ASP A 154 -4.08 -11.88 -11.16
C ASP A 154 -3.32 -11.36 -9.93
N VAL A 155 -3.33 -12.09 -8.80
CA VAL A 155 -2.74 -11.65 -7.53
C VAL A 155 -1.51 -12.50 -7.21
N PHE A 156 -0.33 -11.88 -7.23
CA PHE A 156 0.89 -12.54 -6.78
C PHE A 156 0.94 -12.51 -5.25
N ASN A 157 0.88 -13.70 -4.63
CA ASN A 157 0.76 -13.90 -3.18
C ASN A 157 2.09 -14.41 -2.62
N LEU A 158 2.70 -13.61 -1.74
CA LEU A 158 3.96 -13.92 -1.07
C LEU A 158 3.74 -14.13 0.43
N ASP A 159 4.34 -15.17 0.99
CA ASP A 159 4.26 -15.54 2.40
C ASP A 159 5.61 -15.33 3.12
N SER A 160 5.56 -14.80 4.34
CA SER A 160 6.70 -14.75 5.26
C SER A 160 6.27 -14.97 6.72
N SER A 161 5.22 -15.78 6.89
CA SER A 161 4.65 -16.13 8.19
C SER A 161 5.64 -16.93 9.05
N THR A 162 5.52 -16.75 10.36
CA THR A 162 6.22 -17.54 11.39
C THR A 162 5.18 -18.34 12.19
N GLU A 163 5.62 -19.08 13.21
CA GLU A 163 4.71 -19.72 14.17
C GLU A 163 3.89 -18.68 14.95
N GLU A 164 4.49 -17.55 15.30
CA GLU A 164 3.87 -16.45 16.07
C GLU A 164 3.00 -15.52 15.22
N LYS A 165 3.37 -15.29 13.95
CA LYS A 165 2.84 -14.20 13.13
C LYS A 165 2.43 -14.67 11.74
N PHE A 166 1.23 -14.32 11.32
CA PHE A 166 0.84 -14.37 9.91
C PHE A 166 1.38 -13.12 9.21
N SER A 167 2.02 -13.27 8.05
CA SER A 167 2.54 -12.14 7.27
C SER A 167 2.59 -12.47 5.78
N ARG A 168 1.79 -11.75 4.98
CA ARG A 168 1.74 -11.90 3.52
C ARG A 168 1.79 -10.57 2.80
N HIS A 169 2.42 -10.54 1.62
CA HIS A 169 2.29 -9.45 0.67
C HIS A 169 1.44 -9.91 -0.52
N LEU A 170 0.46 -9.11 -0.94
CA LEU A 170 -0.26 -9.30 -2.20
C LEU A 170 0.16 -8.22 -3.19
N ILE A 171 0.46 -8.58 -4.44
CA ILE A 171 0.78 -7.63 -5.51
C ILE A 171 -0.05 -7.98 -6.74
N PHE A 172 -1.01 -7.13 -7.08
CA PHE A 172 -1.95 -7.32 -8.20
C PHE A 172 -1.27 -6.99 -9.54
N GLN A 173 -1.34 -7.93 -10.49
CA GLN A 173 -0.71 -7.87 -11.81
C GLN A 173 -1.73 -7.49 -12.90
N LEU A 174 -2.51 -6.43 -12.63
CA LEU A 174 -3.62 -5.98 -13.48
C LEU A 174 -3.14 -5.69 -14.91
N HIS A 175 -3.91 -6.12 -15.91
CA HIS A 175 -3.62 -5.88 -17.32
C HIS A 175 -4.00 -4.46 -17.73
N ASP A 176 -3.05 -3.71 -18.30
CA ASP A 176 -3.20 -2.31 -18.74
C ASP A 176 -3.86 -1.38 -17.71
N VAL A 177 -3.59 -1.63 -16.41
CA VAL A 177 -4.13 -0.85 -15.29
C VAL A 177 -3.06 -0.69 -14.21
N ALA A 178 -2.88 0.53 -13.73
CA ALA A 178 -2.06 0.85 -12.57
C ALA A 178 -2.66 2.02 -11.78
N PHE A 179 -2.24 2.23 -10.53
CA PHE A 179 -2.62 3.41 -9.75
C PHE A 179 -1.61 4.54 -9.98
N LYS A 180 -2.09 5.78 -9.97
CA LYS A 180 -1.27 6.99 -10.16
C LYS A 180 -0.06 7.05 -9.21
N ASP A 181 -0.27 6.68 -7.95
CA ASP A 181 0.76 6.47 -6.94
C ASP A 181 0.18 5.67 -5.75
N ASN A 182 1.05 5.32 -4.80
CA ASN A 182 0.68 4.52 -3.63
C ASN A 182 -0.23 5.26 -2.63
N ILE A 183 -0.34 6.60 -2.69
CA ILE A 183 -1.30 7.36 -1.87
C ILE A 183 -2.71 7.17 -2.43
N HIS A 184 -2.87 7.15 -3.76
CA HIS A 184 -4.16 6.82 -4.40
C HIS A 184 -4.54 5.36 -4.15
N VAL A 185 -3.58 4.44 -4.06
CA VAL A 185 -3.82 3.07 -3.56
C VAL A 185 -4.37 3.10 -2.13
N GLY A 186 -3.69 3.79 -1.21
CA GLY A 186 -4.14 3.89 0.18
C GLY A 186 -5.52 4.53 0.35
N ASN A 187 -5.86 5.52 -0.48
CA ASN A 187 -7.19 6.13 -0.52
C ASN A 187 -8.25 5.14 -1.02
N PHE A 188 -7.95 4.37 -2.07
CA PHE A 188 -8.83 3.31 -2.56
C PHE A 188 -9.06 2.25 -1.48
N VAL A 189 -7.99 1.74 -0.84
CA VAL A 189 -8.09 0.74 0.22
C VAL A 189 -8.90 1.27 1.41
N ARG A 190 -8.65 2.51 1.89
CA ARG A 190 -9.47 3.14 2.93
C ARG A 190 -10.95 3.27 2.54
N LYS A 191 -11.24 3.58 1.27
CA LYS A 191 -12.62 3.71 0.77
C LYS A 191 -13.36 2.38 0.75
N ILE A 192 -12.73 1.29 0.27
CA ILE A 192 -13.39 -0.02 0.14
C ILE A 192 -13.47 -0.79 1.47
N LEU A 193 -12.61 -0.45 2.43
CA LEU A 193 -12.62 -1.01 3.78
C LEU A 193 -13.37 -0.14 4.78
N GLN A 194 -14.04 0.94 4.33
CA GLN A 194 -14.75 1.90 5.19
C GLN A 194 -15.69 1.22 6.23
N PRO A 195 -16.48 0.19 5.89
CA PRO A 195 -17.31 -0.52 6.87
C PRO A 195 -16.52 -1.22 8.00
N ALA A 196 -15.30 -1.70 7.71
CA ALA A 196 -14.49 -2.42 8.70
C ALA A 196 -13.96 -1.49 9.81
N PHE A 197 -13.74 -0.19 9.53
CA PHE A 197 -13.34 0.77 10.56
C PHE A 197 -14.45 1.03 11.57
N HIS A 198 -15.72 0.99 11.15
CA HIS A 198 -16.84 1.14 12.08
C HIS A 198 -16.89 -0.02 13.09
N LEU A 199 -16.60 -1.25 12.67
CA LEU A 199 -16.55 -2.43 13.55
C LEU A 199 -15.38 -2.42 14.55
N ILE A 200 -14.35 -1.61 14.29
CA ILE A 200 -13.25 -1.36 15.21
C ILE A 200 -13.66 -0.29 16.23
N ALA A 201 -14.29 0.80 15.78
CA ALA A 201 -14.69 1.91 16.66
C ALA A 201 -15.91 1.63 17.55
N SER A 202 -16.81 0.71 17.15
CA SER A 202 -18.14 0.58 17.79
C SER A 202 -18.19 -0.18 19.12
N GLU A 203 -17.10 -0.82 19.57
CA GLU A 203 -17.10 -1.62 20.81
C GLU A 203 -16.48 -0.91 22.02
N ASP A 204 -15.55 0.04 21.81
CA ASP A 204 -14.87 0.76 22.91
C ASP A 204 -15.81 1.66 23.73
N ASP A 205 -16.91 2.15 23.14
CA ASP A 205 -17.92 2.96 23.83
C ASP A 205 -18.89 2.15 24.73
N SER A 206 -18.72 0.82 24.83
CA SER A 206 -19.68 -0.06 25.54
C SER A 206 -19.30 -0.42 26.99
N ILE A 207 -18.17 0.07 27.52
CA ILE A 207 -17.70 -0.22 28.89
C ILE A 207 -17.42 1.07 29.68
N SER A 208 -18.47 1.85 29.96
CA SER A 208 -18.47 2.77 31.09
C SER A 208 -19.89 2.95 31.65
N GLU A 209 -19.99 2.97 32.98
CA GLU A 209 -21.22 3.05 33.79
C GLU A 209 -22.20 1.85 33.63
N LYS A 210 -22.61 1.13 34.68
CA LYS A 210 -22.82 1.56 36.07
C LYS A 210 -22.46 0.48 37.09
N THR A 211 -21.51 0.80 37.97
CA THR A 211 -21.41 0.16 39.29
C THR A 211 -21.22 1.23 40.34
N GLY A 212 -22.06 1.23 41.39
CA GLY A 212 -21.69 1.81 42.68
C GLY A 212 -22.18 3.23 43.00
N HIS A 213 -23.49 3.39 43.23
CA HIS A 213 -23.97 4.25 44.32
C HIS A 213 -24.91 3.42 45.21
N GLY A 214 -24.42 3.05 46.39
CA GLY A 214 -25.22 2.35 47.39
C GLY A 214 -25.88 3.33 48.34
N PHE A 215 -27.12 3.05 48.73
CA PHE A 215 -27.68 3.50 49.99
C PHE A 215 -28.54 2.39 50.60
N SER A 216 -28.54 2.35 51.93
CA SER A 216 -29.09 1.30 52.78
C SER A 216 -30.62 1.33 52.93
N HIS A 217 -31.27 0.16 53.04
CA HIS A 217 -32.00 -0.22 54.26
C HIS A 217 -32.50 -1.69 54.29
N PHE A 218 -32.22 -2.35 55.42
CA PHE A 218 -32.96 -3.41 56.14
C PHE A 218 -34.02 -4.31 55.46
N SER A 219 -33.75 -5.63 55.54
CA SER A 219 -34.61 -6.77 55.95
C SER A 219 -36.13 -6.78 55.68
N GLU A 220 -36.61 -7.85 55.03
CA GLU A 220 -37.28 -8.99 55.71
C GLU A 220 -37.57 -10.15 54.73
N THR A 221 -37.53 -11.40 55.22
CA THR A 221 -38.20 -12.56 54.60
C THR A 221 -39.37 -12.97 55.48
N PRO A 222 -40.47 -13.56 54.94
CA PRO A 222 -40.67 -14.98 55.25
C PRO A 222 -41.49 -15.84 54.22
N ILE A 223 -40.96 -17.05 53.95
CA ILE A 223 -41.60 -18.38 54.17
C ILE A 223 -42.78 -18.91 53.28
N LYS A 224 -42.64 -20.20 52.88
CA LYS A 224 -43.59 -21.18 52.25
C LYS A 224 -43.87 -21.00 50.74
N GLN A 225 -44.22 -22.01 49.93
CA GLN A 225 -44.17 -23.51 49.99
C GLN A 225 -44.12 -24.03 48.51
N GLY A 226 -43.83 -25.29 48.13
CA GLY A 226 -43.50 -26.52 48.84
C GLY A 226 -44.51 -27.66 48.60
N ILE A 227 -44.39 -28.41 47.48
CA ILE A 227 -44.89 -29.78 47.12
C ILE A 227 -44.68 -29.94 45.57
N SER A 228 -44.39 -31.07 44.90
CA SER A 228 -43.71 -32.36 45.17
C SER A 228 -44.33 -33.50 44.31
N PHE A 229 -43.65 -33.86 43.21
CA PHE A 229 -43.55 -35.22 42.58
C PHE A 229 -44.73 -35.93 41.86
N GLY A 230 -44.34 -36.72 40.82
CA GLY A 230 -45.12 -37.78 40.13
C GLY A 230 -45.43 -37.48 38.65
N LYS A 231 -44.60 -37.74 37.62
CA LYS A 231 -43.77 -38.89 37.17
C LYS A 231 -44.52 -39.95 36.30
N MET A 232 -44.02 -40.12 35.07
CA MET A 232 -44.13 -41.26 34.11
C MET A 232 -45.28 -41.35 33.07
N SER A 233 -44.83 -41.31 31.81
CA SER A 233 -45.31 -41.90 30.54
C SER A 233 -45.33 -43.46 30.59
N PRO A 234 -45.82 -44.26 29.59
CA PRO A 234 -45.76 -44.12 28.11
C PRO A 234 -47.15 -44.36 27.41
N ASP A 235 -47.36 -44.51 26.09
CA ASP A 235 -46.67 -45.26 25.01
C ASP A 235 -46.96 -44.71 23.58
N GLN A 236 -46.33 -45.32 22.57
CA GLN A 236 -46.49 -45.05 21.12
C GLN A 236 -47.79 -45.65 20.52
N ASP A 237 -48.31 -45.05 19.45
CA ASP A 237 -48.40 -45.71 18.12
C ASP A 237 -48.58 -44.66 16.99
N GLY A 238 -48.36 -45.05 15.73
CA GLY A 238 -48.26 -44.17 14.57
C GLY A 238 -49.57 -43.81 13.86
N GLY A 239 -49.45 -42.94 12.86
CA GLY A 239 -50.56 -42.51 12.01
C GLY A 239 -50.16 -41.36 11.08
N GLU A 240 -49.75 -41.69 9.85
CA GLU A 240 -49.44 -40.70 8.82
C GLU A 240 -50.69 -39.91 8.42
N SER A 241 -50.56 -38.59 8.26
CA SER A 241 -51.56 -37.80 7.53
C SER A 241 -50.90 -36.65 6.79
N TRP A 242 -51.09 -36.62 5.48
CA TRP A 242 -50.61 -35.57 4.59
C TRP A 242 -51.64 -34.43 4.54
N THR A 243 -51.20 -33.19 4.71
CA THR A 243 -52.00 -32.02 4.30
C THR A 243 -51.12 -30.91 3.75
N LEU A 244 -51.48 -30.43 2.56
CA LEU A 244 -50.73 -29.41 1.82
C LEU A 244 -51.05 -27.97 2.27
N ASN A 245 -50.04 -27.13 2.10
CA ASN A 245 -50.07 -25.72 1.73
C ASN A 245 -50.80 -24.71 2.64
N SER A 246 -50.02 -23.73 3.10
CA SER A 246 -50.45 -22.33 3.15
C SER A 246 -49.27 -21.47 2.71
N GLU A 247 -49.38 -20.87 1.53
CA GLU A 247 -48.38 -19.95 0.98
C GLU A 247 -48.52 -18.58 1.67
N GLU A 248 -47.57 -18.22 2.55
CA GLU A 248 -47.48 -16.84 3.03
C GLU A 248 -46.85 -15.95 1.95
N LEU A 249 -47.69 -15.11 1.36
CA LEU A 249 -47.34 -14.10 0.36
C LEU A 249 -46.56 -12.95 1.01
N GLU A 250 -45.27 -13.14 1.28
CA GLU A 250 -44.40 -12.06 1.70
C GLU A 250 -44.22 -11.02 0.57
N ARG A 251 -44.54 -9.76 0.90
CA ARG A 251 -44.41 -8.62 -0.01
C ARG A 251 -42.92 -8.28 -0.20
N PRO A 252 -42.45 -7.84 -1.38
CA PRO A 252 -41.06 -7.44 -1.57
C PRO A 252 -40.74 -6.17 -0.77
N GLY A 253 -40.22 -6.37 0.45
CA GLY A 253 -39.68 -5.29 1.26
C GLY A 253 -38.45 -4.68 0.58
N SER A 254 -38.37 -3.35 0.60
CA SER A 254 -37.24 -2.56 0.09
C SER A 254 -35.89 -3.23 0.42
N ALA A 255 -35.18 -3.67 -0.63
CA ALA A 255 -33.83 -4.20 -0.51
C ALA A 255 -32.87 -3.08 -0.09
N LYS A 256 -32.75 -2.85 1.22
CA LYS A 256 -31.54 -2.24 1.79
C LYS A 256 -30.38 -3.14 1.37
N GLN A 257 -29.53 -2.66 0.47
CA GLN A 257 -28.26 -3.31 0.19
C GLN A 257 -27.52 -3.46 1.52
N SER A 258 -27.35 -4.69 1.99
CA SER A 258 -26.51 -4.94 3.16
C SER A 258 -25.10 -4.48 2.81
N SER A 259 -24.55 -3.58 3.62
CA SER A 259 -23.13 -3.26 3.55
C SER A 259 -22.34 -4.56 3.66
N PRO A 260 -21.31 -4.80 2.83
CA PRO A 260 -20.51 -6.02 2.91
C PRO A 260 -20.04 -6.25 4.35
N ASP A 261 -20.25 -7.46 4.87
CA ASP A 261 -19.73 -7.82 6.18
C ASP A 261 -18.22 -7.99 6.08
N LEU A 262 -17.49 -7.01 6.61
CA LEU A 262 -16.03 -6.98 6.65
C LEU A 262 -15.48 -7.34 8.04
N SER A 263 -16.29 -7.94 8.92
CA SER A 263 -15.87 -8.40 10.25
C SER A 263 -14.66 -9.35 10.20
N PHE A 264 -14.56 -10.18 9.16
CA PHE A 264 -13.42 -11.08 8.92
C PHE A 264 -12.06 -10.39 8.72
N LEU A 265 -12.04 -9.06 8.54
CA LEU A 265 -10.82 -8.26 8.46
C LEU A 265 -10.38 -7.67 9.80
N VAL A 266 -11.16 -7.84 10.86
CA VAL A 266 -10.84 -7.35 12.21
C VAL A 266 -10.06 -8.43 12.96
N VAL A 267 -8.88 -8.08 13.45
CA VAL A 267 -7.97 -8.95 14.22
C VAL A 267 -7.54 -8.24 15.50
N ARG A 268 -7.12 -8.99 16.52
CA ARG A 268 -6.55 -8.44 17.74
C ARG A 268 -5.02 -8.34 17.66
N ASN A 269 -4.47 -7.28 18.23
CA ASN A 269 -3.03 -7.12 18.44
C ASN A 269 -2.58 -7.81 19.75
N ASN A 270 -1.31 -7.64 20.13
CA ASN A 270 -0.74 -8.26 21.34
C ASN A 270 -1.33 -7.71 22.66
N THR A 271 -1.91 -6.50 22.65
CA THR A 271 -2.57 -5.84 23.78
C THR A 271 -4.07 -6.17 23.85
N GLY A 272 -4.61 -6.91 22.88
CA GLY A 272 -6.02 -7.30 22.79
C GLY A 272 -6.91 -6.30 22.04
N GLU A 273 -6.36 -5.14 21.66
CA GLU A 273 -7.05 -4.09 20.92
C GLU A 273 -7.34 -4.55 19.48
N LYS A 274 -8.45 -4.06 18.92
CA LYS A 274 -8.84 -4.36 17.53
C LYS A 274 -8.00 -3.55 16.54
N GLN A 275 -7.55 -4.20 15.48
CA GLN A 275 -6.91 -3.59 14.32
C GLN A 275 -7.40 -4.27 13.03
N LEU A 276 -7.06 -3.69 11.87
CA LEU A 276 -7.29 -4.34 10.59
C LEU A 276 -6.19 -5.37 10.29
N PHE A 277 -6.58 -6.45 9.60
CA PHE A 277 -5.69 -7.43 8.98
C PHE A 277 -4.78 -6.79 7.89
N VAL A 278 -5.23 -5.70 7.29
CA VAL A 278 -4.50 -4.92 6.26
C VAL A 278 -3.70 -3.81 6.94
N ASP A 279 -2.36 -3.81 6.80
CA ASP A 279 -1.55 -2.65 7.20
C ASP A 279 -1.84 -1.47 6.25
N LEU A 280 -2.39 -0.39 6.80
CA LEU A 280 -2.64 0.86 6.07
C LEU A 280 -1.43 1.82 6.10
N GLY A 281 -0.43 1.54 6.94
CA GLY A 281 0.80 2.31 7.05
C GLY A 281 1.73 2.16 5.84
N VAL A 282 1.54 1.14 4.99
CA VAL A 282 2.33 0.97 3.75
C VAL A 282 2.08 2.06 2.71
N TYR A 283 0.97 2.78 2.77
CA TYR A 283 0.59 3.78 1.76
C TYR A 283 1.15 5.16 2.11
N THR A 284 2.48 5.24 2.18
CA THR A 284 3.25 6.43 2.58
C THR A 284 4.34 6.76 1.56
N ARG A 285 4.76 8.03 1.48
CA ARG A 285 5.77 8.51 0.52
C ARG A 285 7.10 7.76 0.70
N ASN A 286 7.72 7.33 -0.41
CA ASN A 286 9.01 6.64 -0.40
C ASN A 286 9.04 5.38 0.50
N ARG A 287 7.91 4.65 0.58
CA ARG A 287 7.76 3.45 1.43
C ARG A 287 8.78 2.40 1.02
N ASN A 288 9.46 1.85 2.04
CA ASN A 288 10.29 0.67 1.88
C ASN A 288 9.38 -0.57 1.91
N PHE A 289 9.40 -1.37 0.86
CA PHE A 289 8.63 -2.61 0.71
C PHE A 289 9.57 -3.79 0.50
N ARG A 290 9.49 -4.83 1.32
CA ARG A 290 10.49 -5.90 1.36
C ARG A 290 10.43 -6.75 0.08
N LEU A 291 11.58 -7.01 -0.53
CA LEU A 291 11.67 -7.75 -1.80
C LEU A 291 11.33 -9.23 -1.65
N TYR A 292 10.81 -9.84 -2.72
CA TYR A 292 10.74 -11.29 -2.89
C TYR A 292 12.10 -11.95 -2.60
N LYS A 293 12.10 -13.04 -1.84
CA LYS A 293 13.25 -13.75 -1.25
C LYS A 293 14.08 -12.98 -0.22
N SER A 294 13.69 -11.79 0.24
CA SER A 294 14.40 -11.05 1.30
C SER A 294 13.77 -11.24 2.69
N SER A 295 14.62 -11.34 3.71
CA SER A 295 14.20 -11.38 5.12
C SER A 295 14.45 -10.03 5.80
N LYS A 296 13.75 -9.76 6.92
CA LYS A 296 14.09 -8.63 7.80
C LYS A 296 15.43 -8.90 8.47
N ILE A 297 16.25 -7.87 8.72
CA ILE A 297 17.55 -8.06 9.40
C ILE A 297 17.36 -8.70 10.79
N GLY A 298 18.18 -9.70 11.12
CA GLY A 298 18.02 -10.50 12.35
C GLY A 298 16.84 -11.51 12.32
N LYS A 299 16.19 -11.71 11.18
CA LYS A 299 15.19 -12.78 10.97
C LYS A 299 15.60 -13.65 9.77
N HIS A 300 15.34 -14.96 9.88
CA HIS A 300 15.66 -15.94 8.84
C HIS A 300 14.54 -16.14 7.80
N VAL A 301 13.31 -15.72 8.12
CA VAL A 301 12.15 -15.90 7.23
C VAL A 301 12.12 -14.84 6.14
N ALA A 302 12.34 -15.29 4.91
CA ALA A 302 12.22 -14.51 3.69
C ALA A 302 10.76 -14.47 3.18
N LEU A 303 10.46 -13.57 2.24
CA LEU A 303 9.23 -13.63 1.45
C LEU A 303 9.36 -14.68 0.34
N GLU A 304 8.58 -15.74 0.42
CA GLU A 304 8.52 -16.81 -0.57
C GLU A 304 7.13 -16.85 -1.24
N ILE A 305 6.98 -17.61 -2.33
CA ILE A 305 5.66 -17.75 -2.98
C ILE A 305 4.74 -18.56 -2.06
N ALA A 306 3.53 -18.05 -1.80
CA ALA A 306 2.56 -18.75 -0.95
C ALA A 306 2.06 -20.04 -1.62
N GLU A 307 1.79 -21.08 -0.82
CA GLU A 307 1.27 -22.38 -1.29
C GLU A 307 -0.04 -22.26 -2.09
N ASP A 308 -0.86 -21.28 -1.73
CA ASP A 308 -2.17 -20.96 -2.30
C ASP A 308 -2.11 -19.79 -3.31
N ASN A 309 -0.92 -19.43 -3.79
CA ASN A 309 -0.75 -18.51 -4.90
C ASN A 309 -1.29 -19.10 -6.21
N LYS A 310 -2.11 -18.32 -6.93
CA LYS A 310 -2.69 -18.70 -8.23
C LYS A 310 -2.13 -17.92 -9.42
N PHE A 311 -1.38 -16.84 -9.18
CA PHE A 311 -0.73 -16.09 -10.26
C PHE A 311 0.51 -16.81 -10.77
N PHE A 312 0.57 -17.06 -12.08
CA PHE A 312 1.73 -17.59 -12.77
C PHE A 312 2.20 -16.61 -13.86
N PRO A 313 3.48 -16.18 -13.86
CA PRO A 313 4.02 -15.37 -14.94
C PRO A 313 3.88 -16.04 -16.31
N LYS A 314 3.61 -15.25 -17.36
CA LYS A 314 3.57 -15.75 -18.74
C LYS A 314 4.97 -16.18 -19.17
N HIS A 315 5.14 -17.49 -19.43
CA HIS A 315 6.42 -18.09 -19.83
C HIS A 315 7.15 -17.29 -20.91
N SER A 316 8.46 -17.15 -20.77
CA SER A 316 9.33 -16.45 -21.72
C SER A 316 10.65 -17.19 -21.84
N GLU A 317 11.03 -17.54 -23.06
CA GLU A 317 12.25 -18.29 -23.37
C GLU A 317 13.54 -17.55 -22.97
N THR A 318 13.47 -16.23 -22.76
CA THR A 318 14.64 -15.38 -22.49
C THR A 318 14.85 -15.07 -21.01
N VAL A 319 13.86 -15.33 -20.14
CA VAL A 319 13.87 -14.90 -18.73
C VAL A 319 13.41 -16.03 -17.83
N SER A 320 14.29 -16.49 -16.93
CA SER A 320 14.00 -17.55 -15.96
C SER A 320 12.78 -17.22 -15.09
N GLU A 321 11.95 -18.22 -14.79
CA GLU A 321 10.70 -18.09 -14.02
C GLU A 321 10.88 -17.28 -12.72
N GLU A 322 11.94 -17.57 -11.95
CA GLU A 322 12.27 -16.86 -10.71
C GLU A 322 12.49 -15.35 -10.90
N ASN A 323 13.08 -14.94 -12.04
CA ASN A 323 13.26 -13.53 -12.38
C ASN A 323 11.92 -12.89 -12.77
N GLN A 324 11.03 -13.64 -13.42
CA GLN A 324 9.69 -13.16 -13.70
C GLN A 324 8.89 -12.96 -12.40
N CYS A 325 8.98 -13.90 -11.44
CA CYS A 325 8.42 -13.73 -10.10
C CYS A 325 9.00 -12.50 -9.38
N PHE A 326 10.31 -12.27 -9.46
CA PHE A 326 10.94 -11.05 -8.94
C PHE A 326 10.38 -9.78 -9.58
N LEU A 327 10.32 -9.72 -10.92
CA LEU A 327 9.74 -8.59 -11.66
C LEU A 327 8.25 -8.38 -11.37
N SER A 328 7.49 -9.45 -11.14
CA SER A 328 6.09 -9.38 -10.70
C SER A 328 5.96 -8.84 -9.26
N SER A 329 6.86 -9.22 -8.35
CA SER A 329 6.85 -8.75 -6.95
C SER A 329 7.06 -7.26 -6.77
N LEU A 330 7.78 -6.62 -7.70
CA LEU A 330 8.10 -5.20 -7.65
C LEU A 330 6.83 -4.36 -7.90
N VAL A 331 6.53 -3.48 -6.96
CA VAL A 331 5.31 -2.66 -6.91
C VAL A 331 5.37 -1.50 -7.91
N SER A 332 6.55 -0.93 -8.11
CA SER A 332 6.81 0.18 -9.05
C SER A 332 7.11 -0.31 -10.48
N ASN A 333 7.32 -1.62 -10.67
CA ASN A 333 7.58 -2.21 -11.99
C ASN A 333 6.28 -2.39 -12.78
N VAL A 334 5.70 -1.27 -13.22
CA VAL A 334 4.50 -1.21 -14.05
C VAL A 334 4.90 -1.33 -15.52
N ARG A 335 4.20 -2.18 -16.27
CA ARG A 335 4.37 -2.29 -17.72
C ARG A 335 3.64 -1.13 -18.39
N PHE A 336 4.41 -0.20 -18.95
CA PHE A 336 3.85 0.89 -19.76
C PHE A 336 3.41 0.35 -21.12
N SER A 337 2.16 0.61 -21.45
CA SER A 337 1.50 0.29 -22.72
C SER A 337 0.68 1.51 -23.16
N ASP A 338 0.44 1.67 -24.46
CA ASP A 338 -0.37 2.78 -24.99
C ASP A 338 -1.84 2.72 -24.51
N THR A 339 -2.27 1.56 -24.01
CA THR A 339 -3.59 1.28 -23.44
C THR A 339 -3.65 1.43 -21.90
N LEU A 340 -2.54 1.78 -21.23
CA LEU A 340 -2.44 1.81 -19.77
C LEU A 340 -3.41 2.82 -19.13
N ARG A 341 -4.39 2.32 -18.38
CA ARG A 341 -5.32 3.13 -17.58
C ARG A 341 -4.72 3.42 -16.20
N ILE A 342 -4.53 4.71 -15.92
CA ILE A 342 -4.08 5.20 -14.61
C ILE A 342 -5.29 5.48 -13.71
N LEU A 343 -5.43 4.73 -12.63
CA LEU A 343 -6.49 4.87 -11.63
C LEU A 343 -6.14 5.93 -10.59
N THR A 344 -7.14 6.73 -10.22
CA THR A 344 -7.05 7.76 -9.17
C THR A 344 -8.16 7.58 -8.15
N CYS A 345 -7.80 7.63 -6.86
CA CYS A 345 -8.76 7.71 -5.77
C CYS A 345 -8.45 8.94 -4.89
N ASP A 346 -9.29 9.96 -5.00
CA ASP A 346 -9.22 11.15 -4.14
C ASP A 346 -9.88 10.88 -2.79
N THR A 347 -9.38 11.52 -1.74
CA THR A 347 -10.08 11.59 -0.45
C THR A 347 -11.37 12.42 -0.61
N SER A 348 -12.51 11.92 -0.09
CA SER A 348 -13.84 12.48 -0.32
C SER A 348 -14.00 13.96 0.09
N GLN A 349 -13.24 14.43 1.07
CA GLN A 349 -13.31 15.80 1.60
C GLN A 349 -13.09 16.92 0.55
N ASN A 350 -12.50 16.62 -0.60
CA ASN A 350 -12.24 17.61 -1.66
C ASN A 350 -13.36 17.74 -2.72
N LYS A 351 -14.42 16.92 -2.68
CA LYS A 351 -15.51 16.97 -3.69
C LYS A 351 -16.77 17.70 -3.20
N GLU A 352 -17.15 17.54 -1.93
CA GLU A 352 -18.37 18.19 -1.40
C GLU A 352 -18.22 19.71 -1.29
N LYS A 353 -17.07 20.22 -0.81
CA LYS A 353 -16.77 21.66 -0.76
C LYS A 353 -16.72 22.37 -2.13
N ARG A 354 -16.81 21.66 -3.25
CA ARG A 354 -16.71 22.22 -4.61
C ARG A 354 -18.03 22.31 -5.35
N ILE A 355 -19.14 21.84 -4.76
CA ILE A 355 -20.47 21.79 -5.40
C ILE A 355 -21.49 22.73 -4.73
N GLU A 356 -21.24 23.17 -3.49
CA GLU A 356 -22.18 23.95 -2.68
C GLU A 356 -22.21 25.48 -2.94
N CYS A 357 -21.77 25.94 -4.12
CA CYS A 357 -21.84 27.37 -4.48
C CYS A 357 -22.15 27.61 -5.98
N PHE A 358 -23.17 26.93 -6.52
CA PHE A 358 -23.77 27.30 -7.80
C PHE A 358 -25.30 27.13 -7.81
N SER A 359 -26.01 28.08 -7.21
CA SER A 359 -27.44 28.29 -7.47
C SER A 359 -27.80 29.79 -7.45
N SER A 360 -28.18 30.31 -8.63
CA SER A 360 -28.66 31.69 -8.88
C SER A 360 -27.60 32.80 -8.69
N THR A 361 -27.45 33.81 -9.57
CA THR A 361 -28.38 34.35 -10.57
C THR A 361 -27.63 35.02 -11.74
N ASN A 362 -28.29 35.17 -12.89
CA ASN A 362 -27.77 35.82 -14.11
C ASN A 362 -27.15 37.22 -13.88
N THR A 363 -26.11 37.58 -14.64
CA THR A 363 -26.08 38.69 -15.62
C THR A 363 -24.83 38.60 -16.52
N LYS A 364 -24.92 39.09 -17.76
CA LYS A 364 -23.88 39.00 -18.81
C LYS A 364 -22.64 39.87 -18.54
N ALA A 365 -21.45 39.33 -18.76
CA ALA A 365 -20.36 39.95 -19.52
C ALA A 365 -19.21 38.94 -19.74
N GLU A 366 -18.71 38.80 -20.97
CA GLU A 366 -17.43 38.13 -21.22
C GLU A 366 -16.27 39.08 -20.86
N ASN A 367 -15.27 38.60 -20.12
CA ASN A 367 -13.85 38.95 -20.29
C ASN A 367 -12.96 38.22 -19.27
N ILE A 368 -12.05 37.38 -19.78
CA ILE A 368 -10.81 36.87 -19.15
C ILE A 368 -10.98 36.14 -17.80
N GLU A 369 -10.95 34.80 -17.83
CA GLU A 369 -10.80 33.96 -16.63
C GLU A 369 -9.42 34.15 -15.97
N GLY A 370 -9.36 35.03 -14.97
CA GLY A 370 -8.32 35.01 -13.94
C GLY A 370 -8.77 34.18 -12.73
N PHE A 371 -7.83 33.66 -11.95
CA PHE A 371 -8.14 33.00 -10.69
C PHE A 371 -8.85 33.99 -9.74
N HIS A 372 -10.12 33.74 -9.43
CA HIS A 372 -10.95 34.68 -8.67
C HIS A 372 -10.71 34.68 -7.14
N CYS A 373 -9.95 33.71 -6.60
CA CYS A 373 -9.53 33.62 -5.19
C CYS A 373 -8.16 32.91 -5.09
N SER A 374 -7.32 33.28 -4.10
CA SER A 374 -6.11 32.51 -3.77
C SER A 374 -6.45 31.19 -3.06
N PRO A 375 -5.63 30.13 -3.20
CA PRO A 375 -5.72 28.94 -2.34
C PRO A 375 -5.32 29.18 -0.87
N TYR A 376 -4.85 30.37 -0.48
CA TYR A 376 -4.38 30.68 0.87
C TYR A 376 -5.12 31.86 1.53
N PRO A 377 -6.40 31.70 1.93
CA PRO A 377 -7.22 32.79 2.47
C PRO A 377 -6.65 33.44 3.74
N GLU A 378 -5.90 32.69 4.55
CA GLU A 378 -5.20 33.21 5.73
C GLU A 378 -4.07 34.19 5.36
N ILE A 379 -3.36 33.91 4.26
CA ILE A 379 -2.28 34.77 3.74
C ILE A 379 -2.89 35.98 3.05
N ASP A 380 -3.95 35.81 2.25
CA ASP A 380 -4.71 36.94 1.68
C ASP A 380 -5.22 37.87 2.77
N GLN A 381 -5.81 37.34 3.84
CA GLN A 381 -6.30 38.15 4.97
C GLN A 381 -5.15 38.88 5.70
N PHE A 382 -3.98 38.25 5.85
CA PHE A 382 -2.79 38.91 6.38
C PHE A 382 -2.28 40.03 5.46
N VAL A 383 -2.21 39.80 4.14
CA VAL A 383 -1.81 40.81 3.14
C VAL A 383 -2.80 41.97 3.12
N LEU A 384 -4.10 41.70 3.11
CA LEU A 384 -5.16 42.71 3.23
C LEU A 384 -5.06 43.50 4.55
N SER A 385 -4.64 42.87 5.66
CA SER A 385 -4.42 43.57 6.94
C SER A 385 -3.21 44.52 6.91
N LEU A 386 -2.22 44.25 6.04
CA LEU A 386 -1.06 45.10 5.83
C LEU A 386 -1.35 46.25 4.85
N VAL A 387 -2.04 45.98 3.75
CA VAL A 387 -2.36 46.98 2.71
C VAL A 387 -3.35 48.03 3.21
N ASN A 388 -4.38 47.62 3.97
CA ASN A 388 -5.44 48.54 4.44
C ASN A 388 -5.02 49.48 5.59
N LYS A 389 -3.78 49.42 6.10
CA LYS A 389 -3.35 50.20 7.28
C LYS A 389 -3.37 51.73 7.12
N ASN A 390 -3.36 52.24 5.88
CA ASN A 390 -3.31 53.68 5.59
C ASN A 390 -4.49 54.18 4.73
N GLY A 391 -5.65 53.48 4.74
CA GLY A 391 -6.88 53.97 4.11
C GLY A 391 -6.91 53.94 2.57
N ILE A 392 -5.96 53.26 1.92
CA ILE A 392 -5.95 53.03 0.47
C ILE A 392 -6.43 51.60 0.21
N GLN A 393 -7.64 51.46 -0.35
CA GLN A 393 -8.19 50.16 -0.73
C GLN A 393 -7.65 49.71 -2.08
N GLY A 394 -6.87 48.63 -2.09
CA GLY A 394 -6.40 47.95 -3.29
C GLY A 394 -6.35 46.44 -3.05
N GLY A 395 -7.05 45.66 -3.88
CA GLY A 395 -7.05 44.20 -3.81
C GLY A 395 -5.85 43.61 -4.54
N PHE A 396 -4.99 42.88 -3.82
CA PHE A 396 -3.96 42.03 -4.39
C PHE A 396 -4.24 40.59 -3.97
N TRP A 397 -4.33 39.69 -4.94
CA TRP A 397 -4.47 38.25 -4.74
C TRP A 397 -3.13 37.58 -5.05
N LEU A 398 -2.66 36.69 -4.17
CA LEU A 398 -1.49 35.85 -4.46
C LEU A 398 -1.94 34.68 -5.34
N ILE A 399 -1.39 34.61 -6.55
CA ILE A 399 -1.61 33.53 -7.54
C ILE A 399 -0.65 32.37 -7.23
#